data_AF-A0A2L2YST1-F1
#
_entry.id   AF-A0A2L2YST1-F1
#
_cell.length_a   1.000
_cell.length_b   1.000
_cell.length_c   1.000
_cell.angle_alpha   90.00
_cell.angle_beta   90.00
_cell.angle_gamma   90.00
#
_symmetry.space_group_name_H-M   'P 1'
#
loop_
_entity.id
_entity.type
_entity.pdbx_description
1 polymer ?
#
loop_
_entity_poly.entity_id
_entity_poly.type
_entity_poly.pdbx_seq_one_letter_code
_entity_poly.pdbx_strand_id
1 'polypeptide(L)'
;LQSGSALSPWAIARNSLAYTRQIAKNLKCPTEDSSVLVECLRQRPAQDILNVHLSVPDHLSAFGPTIDGVVVPGEPADLMERQTDHFGQYDLLFGMTRIEAYDQFSSEEDKSGIDVLRRDRLLRTLVRNLFTYHLQEIFLTVVNEYTDWSKPDQHPINVLDSTTDAMSDALIIAPLVRTGNFHSRVHYPKKPKTYQYVFTHMSEEAGYGQRLGCVHGEDLVYVFGAPLVSSLSYFPRNFSKPESTLSEAVIHFWSNFAKYGNPNDPFQENEINEKSRGKPEKLWWPEYNDTHQKYLSIGLKPKLRDHYHAHRLSFWLNLIPTLHRAAASEATTSHHLLEDHDNPHTYDGIVRSRSPGDIVVMTTTSTMPPLPSTTTKGGGINTSAYATLIILEERPTVATKSMNISDSLAMIFQQGAYSTALTVTIGIGCSLLILNIIIFAGVYMNRERTIQHHVDYKERS
;
A
#
# COMPACT_ATOMS: atom_id res chain seq x y z
N LEU A 1 -0.76 -16.53 3.89
CA LEU A 1 0.38 -15.60 3.67
C LEU A 1 0.56 -14.77 4.93
N GLN A 2 1.73 -14.81 5.55
CA GLN A 2 2.02 -14.06 6.78
C GLN A 2 3.14 -13.07 6.44
N SER A 3 2.88 -11.76 6.62
CA SER A 3 3.84 -10.66 6.47
C SER A 3 4.66 -10.64 5.16
N GLY A 4 4.10 -11.12 4.05
CA GLY A 4 4.80 -11.16 2.76
C GLY A 4 3.89 -11.42 1.56
N SER A 5 4.25 -10.84 0.41
CA SER A 5 3.50 -10.96 -0.85
C SER A 5 4.44 -10.98 -2.07
N ALA A 6 3.97 -11.55 -3.18
CA ALA A 6 4.70 -11.50 -4.46
C ALA A 6 4.73 -10.08 -5.08
N LEU A 7 4.04 -9.10 -4.49
CA LEU A 7 4.02 -7.70 -4.90
C LEU A 7 5.03 -6.85 -4.10
N SER A 8 5.66 -7.39 -3.06
CA SER A 8 6.66 -6.68 -2.26
C SER A 8 7.93 -6.41 -3.10
N PRO A 9 8.63 -5.27 -2.93
CA PRO A 9 9.73 -4.88 -3.82
C PRO A 9 10.89 -5.89 -3.89
N TRP A 10 11.14 -6.60 -2.79
CA TRP A 10 12.16 -7.63 -2.64
C TRP A 10 11.74 -9.02 -3.16
N ALA A 11 10.48 -9.23 -3.57
CA ALA A 11 9.96 -10.55 -3.92
C ALA A 11 10.45 -11.09 -5.28
N ILE A 12 10.76 -10.21 -6.24
CA ILE A 12 11.27 -10.57 -7.57
C ILE A 12 12.70 -10.01 -7.75
N ALA A 13 13.67 -10.91 -7.94
CA ALA A 13 15.09 -10.57 -8.07
C ALA A 13 15.45 -10.14 -9.50
N ARG A 14 14.93 -8.99 -9.94
CA ARG A 14 15.01 -8.48 -11.33
C ARG A 14 16.42 -8.42 -11.92
N ASN A 15 17.42 -8.16 -11.09
CA ASN A 15 18.82 -7.99 -11.52
C ASN A 15 19.71 -9.24 -11.31
N SER A 16 19.12 -10.42 -11.08
CA SER A 16 19.86 -11.67 -10.79
C SER A 16 21.00 -11.96 -11.77
N LEU A 17 20.81 -11.75 -13.08
CA LEU A 17 21.86 -11.97 -14.09
C LEU A 17 23.08 -11.05 -13.91
N ALA A 18 22.88 -9.81 -13.48
CA ALA A 18 23.97 -8.88 -13.21
C ALA A 18 24.79 -9.33 -11.99
N TYR A 19 24.12 -9.75 -10.91
CA TYR A 19 24.79 -10.30 -9.73
C TYR A 19 25.47 -11.64 -9.99
N THR A 20 24.87 -12.53 -10.78
CA THR A 20 25.51 -13.78 -11.25
C THR A 20 26.84 -13.49 -11.96
N ARG A 21 26.90 -12.48 -12.82
CA ARG A 21 28.15 -12.05 -13.48
C ARG A 21 29.16 -11.44 -12.50
N GLN A 22 28.71 -10.73 -11.46
CA GLN A 22 29.60 -10.23 -10.40
C GLN A 22 30.21 -11.38 -9.57
N ILE A 23 29.43 -12.41 -9.22
CA ILE A 23 29.93 -13.63 -8.57
C ILE A 23 30.95 -14.33 -9.48
N ALA A 24 30.59 -14.58 -10.75
CA ALA A 24 31.48 -15.23 -11.70
C ALA A 24 32.81 -14.48 -11.85
N LYS A 25 32.78 -13.14 -11.96
CA LYS A 25 33.98 -12.30 -12.04
C LYS A 25 34.87 -12.42 -10.78
N ASN A 26 34.29 -12.36 -9.58
CA ASN A 26 35.03 -12.53 -8.32
C ASN A 26 35.67 -13.92 -8.21
N LEU A 27 34.95 -14.96 -8.61
CA LEU A 27 35.42 -16.35 -8.60
C LEU A 27 36.23 -16.74 -9.84
N LYS A 28 36.67 -15.76 -10.64
CA LYS A 28 37.50 -15.94 -11.85
C LYS A 28 36.89 -16.96 -12.85
N CYS A 29 35.56 -16.99 -12.94
CA CYS A 29 34.82 -17.73 -13.95
C CYS A 29 34.56 -16.85 -15.19
N PRO A 30 34.48 -17.44 -16.39
CA PRO A 30 34.13 -16.70 -17.61
C PRO A 30 32.74 -16.03 -17.50
N THR A 31 32.59 -14.85 -18.11
CA THR A 31 31.36 -14.03 -18.02
C THR A 31 30.57 -13.88 -19.31
N GLU A 32 31.18 -14.20 -20.45
CA GLU A 32 30.61 -13.98 -21.78
C GLU A 32 29.56 -15.03 -22.16
N ASP A 33 29.92 -16.31 -22.01
CA ASP A 33 29.04 -17.45 -22.31
C ASP A 33 28.37 -17.96 -21.02
N SER A 34 27.04 -17.93 -20.99
CA SER A 34 26.25 -18.35 -19.82
C SER A 34 26.40 -19.84 -19.49
N SER A 35 26.63 -20.71 -20.47
CA SER A 35 26.80 -22.16 -20.23
C SER A 35 28.16 -22.45 -19.59
N VAL A 36 29.22 -21.81 -20.07
CA VAL A 36 30.58 -21.92 -19.52
C VAL A 36 30.66 -21.25 -18.14
N LEU A 37 29.98 -20.11 -17.95
CA LEU A 37 29.83 -19.45 -16.64
C LEU A 37 29.25 -20.42 -15.61
N VAL A 38 28.10 -21.02 -15.92
CA VAL A 38 27.38 -21.90 -14.99
C VAL A 38 28.20 -23.16 -14.69
N GLU A 39 28.87 -23.74 -15.69
CA GLU A 39 29.71 -24.91 -15.48
C GLU A 39 30.93 -24.60 -14.60
N CYS A 40 31.55 -23.44 -14.77
CA CYS A 40 32.61 -22.98 -13.87
C CYS A 40 32.10 -22.76 -12.44
N LEU A 41 30.91 -22.15 -12.26
CA LEU A 41 30.33 -21.94 -10.93
C LEU A 41 29.98 -23.26 -10.22
N ARG A 42 29.52 -24.29 -10.94
CA ARG A 42 29.29 -25.64 -10.36
C ARG A 42 30.54 -26.28 -9.78
N GLN A 43 31.73 -25.89 -10.26
CA GLN A 43 33.01 -26.40 -9.79
C GLN A 43 33.58 -25.58 -8.62
N ARG A 44 32.90 -24.50 -8.19
CA ARG A 44 33.29 -23.71 -7.01
C ARG A 44 32.64 -24.25 -5.73
N PRO A 45 33.36 -24.28 -4.60
CA PRO A 45 32.74 -24.49 -3.29
C PRO A 45 31.58 -23.52 -3.06
N ALA A 46 30.46 -24.02 -2.52
CA ALA A 46 29.30 -23.18 -2.22
C ALA A 46 29.65 -22.01 -1.27
N GLN A 47 30.59 -22.23 -0.34
CA GLN A 47 31.05 -21.17 0.56
C GLN A 47 31.77 -20.03 -0.18
N ASP A 48 32.52 -20.32 -1.24
CA ASP A 48 33.19 -19.29 -2.03
C ASP A 48 32.16 -18.40 -2.75
N ILE A 49 31.06 -18.99 -3.21
CA ILE A 49 29.91 -18.28 -3.81
C ILE A 49 29.22 -17.40 -2.78
N LEU A 50 28.92 -17.94 -1.59
CA LEU A 50 28.25 -17.23 -0.50
C LEU A 50 29.12 -16.11 0.11
N ASN A 51 30.44 -16.24 0.04
CA ASN A 51 31.40 -15.23 0.54
C ASN A 51 31.57 -14.03 -0.41
N VAL A 52 31.01 -14.06 -1.64
CA VAL A 52 31.09 -12.90 -2.54
C VAL A 52 30.20 -11.78 -2.02
N HIS A 53 30.82 -10.68 -1.57
CA HIS A 53 30.09 -9.47 -1.22
C HIS A 53 29.49 -8.81 -2.48
N LEU A 54 28.20 -8.48 -2.41
CA LEU A 54 27.45 -7.86 -3.50
C LEU A 54 26.82 -6.55 -3.03
N SER A 55 26.96 -5.50 -3.83
CA SER A 55 26.29 -4.22 -3.61
C SER A 55 24.85 -4.28 -4.14
N VAL A 56 23.96 -4.82 -3.33
CA VAL A 56 22.51 -4.91 -3.61
C VAL A 56 21.83 -3.65 -3.10
N PRO A 57 21.08 -2.90 -3.92
CA PRO A 57 20.29 -1.78 -3.43
C PRO A 57 19.30 -2.22 -2.36
N ASP A 58 19.20 -1.42 -1.29
CA ASP A 58 18.35 -1.68 -0.15
C ASP A 58 16.89 -1.88 -0.57
N HIS A 59 16.21 -2.78 0.15
CA HIS A 59 14.83 -3.23 -0.10
C HIS A 59 14.61 -4.03 -1.40
N LEU A 60 15.66 -4.34 -2.16
CA LEU A 60 15.62 -5.21 -3.34
C LEU A 60 16.45 -6.49 -3.12
N SER A 61 16.17 -7.53 -3.91
CA SER A 61 16.86 -8.82 -3.82
C SER A 61 17.81 -9.06 -4.98
N ALA A 62 19.03 -9.52 -4.68
CA ALA A 62 20.00 -9.94 -5.70
C ALA A 62 19.68 -11.32 -6.29
N PHE A 63 19.20 -12.24 -5.46
CA PHE A 63 18.76 -13.58 -5.85
C PHE A 63 17.44 -13.91 -5.17
N GLY A 64 16.60 -14.68 -5.85
CA GLY A 64 15.24 -14.99 -5.46
C GLY A 64 14.44 -15.42 -6.69
N PRO A 65 13.10 -15.46 -6.61
CA PRO A 65 12.25 -15.69 -7.78
C PRO A 65 12.51 -14.68 -8.90
N THR A 66 12.52 -15.15 -10.15
CA THR A 66 12.69 -14.33 -11.36
C THR A 66 11.56 -14.60 -12.32
N ILE A 67 11.15 -13.60 -13.10
CA ILE A 67 10.21 -13.79 -14.21
C ILE A 67 10.94 -14.54 -15.32
N ASP A 68 10.76 -15.86 -15.35
CA ASP A 68 11.45 -16.79 -16.25
C ASP A 68 10.60 -17.20 -17.47
N GLY A 69 9.31 -16.86 -17.47
CA GLY A 69 8.36 -17.26 -18.50
C GLY A 69 7.82 -18.69 -18.35
N VAL A 70 8.18 -19.40 -17.27
CA VAL A 70 7.83 -20.82 -17.05
C VAL A 70 7.26 -21.05 -15.66
N VAL A 71 8.03 -20.82 -14.60
CA VAL A 71 7.57 -20.92 -13.20
C VAL A 71 6.86 -19.63 -12.77
N VAL A 72 7.41 -18.48 -13.17
CA VAL A 72 6.81 -17.16 -13.01
C VAL A 72 6.61 -16.60 -14.43
N PRO A 73 5.43 -16.83 -15.05
CA PRO A 73 5.23 -16.57 -16.47
C PRO A 73 5.15 -15.09 -16.86
N GLY A 74 5.01 -14.18 -15.89
CA GLY A 74 4.88 -12.74 -16.11
C GLY A 74 4.95 -11.94 -14.81
N GLU A 75 4.69 -10.64 -14.90
CA GLU A 75 4.67 -9.74 -13.74
C GLU A 75 3.58 -10.16 -12.72
N PRO A 76 3.90 -10.42 -11.44
CA PRO A 76 2.93 -10.90 -10.46
C PRO A 76 1.67 -10.04 -10.32
N ALA A 77 1.78 -8.71 -10.49
CA ALA A 77 0.63 -7.80 -10.47
C ALA A 77 -0.32 -8.04 -11.65
N ASP A 78 0.21 -8.22 -12.86
CA ASP A 78 -0.58 -8.49 -14.07
C ASP A 78 -1.20 -9.89 -14.02
N LEU A 79 -0.49 -10.87 -13.45
CA LEU A 79 -1.02 -12.22 -13.24
C LEU A 79 -2.21 -12.20 -12.26
N MET A 80 -2.07 -11.54 -11.10
CA MET A 80 -3.14 -11.41 -10.10
C MET A 80 -4.35 -10.59 -10.58
N GLU A 81 -4.14 -9.61 -11.47
CA GLU A 81 -5.20 -8.75 -11.98
C GLU A 81 -5.93 -9.35 -13.21
N ARG A 82 -5.20 -9.96 -14.14
CA ARG A 82 -5.71 -10.33 -15.48
C ARG A 82 -5.70 -11.83 -15.78
N GLN A 83 -4.90 -12.63 -15.08
CA GLN A 83 -4.77 -14.08 -15.28
C GLN A 83 -5.14 -14.83 -13.99
N THR A 84 -6.35 -14.54 -13.50
CA THR A 84 -6.84 -14.95 -12.18
C THR A 84 -7.00 -16.47 -12.02
N ASP A 85 -6.97 -17.26 -13.10
CA ASP A 85 -7.21 -18.69 -13.09
C ASP A 85 -6.30 -19.47 -12.11
N HIS A 86 -4.99 -19.17 -12.08
CA HIS A 86 -4.07 -19.83 -11.15
C HIS A 86 -4.19 -19.31 -9.71
N PHE A 87 -4.54 -18.03 -9.56
CA PHE A 87 -4.57 -17.35 -8.27
C PHE A 87 -5.85 -17.66 -7.50
N GLY A 88 -7.01 -17.66 -8.17
CA GLY A 88 -8.33 -17.91 -7.56
C GLY A 88 -8.74 -19.37 -7.42
N GLN A 89 -7.84 -20.32 -7.68
CA GLN A 89 -8.06 -21.74 -7.38
C GLN A 89 -8.04 -22.05 -5.87
N TYR A 90 -7.44 -21.15 -5.07
CA TYR A 90 -7.19 -21.35 -3.65
C TYR A 90 -8.01 -20.37 -2.82
N ASP A 91 -8.45 -20.77 -1.63
CA ASP A 91 -8.89 -19.81 -0.62
C ASP A 91 -7.64 -19.14 0.00
N LEU A 92 -7.73 -17.87 0.42
CA LEU A 92 -6.60 -17.08 0.93
C LEU A 92 -6.85 -16.59 2.36
N LEU A 93 -6.07 -17.09 3.31
CA LEU A 93 -5.86 -16.44 4.61
C LEU A 93 -4.55 -15.65 4.54
N PHE A 94 -4.64 -14.34 4.77
CA PHE A 94 -3.49 -13.44 4.77
C PHE A 94 -3.48 -12.51 5.98
N GLY A 95 -2.30 -12.06 6.38
CA GLY A 95 -2.19 -11.09 7.46
C GLY A 95 -0.78 -10.57 7.68
N MET A 96 -0.71 -9.57 8.55
CA MET A 96 0.46 -8.77 8.88
C MET A 96 0.56 -8.61 10.39
N THR A 97 1.74 -8.26 10.90
CA THR A 97 1.93 -7.76 12.26
C THR A 97 1.61 -6.26 12.31
N ARG A 98 1.61 -5.63 13.49
CA ARG A 98 1.40 -4.17 13.56
C ARG A 98 2.58 -3.41 12.95
N ILE A 99 3.80 -3.81 13.24
CA ILE A 99 5.03 -3.19 12.76
C ILE A 99 5.81 -4.22 11.94
N GLU A 100 6.13 -3.90 10.69
CA GLU A 100 6.71 -4.85 9.74
C GLU A 100 8.17 -4.50 9.39
N ALA A 101 8.58 -3.24 9.53
CA ALA A 101 9.92 -2.75 9.21
C ALA A 101 10.79 -2.44 10.45
N TYR A 102 10.60 -3.18 11.56
CA TYR A 102 11.37 -2.98 12.80
C TYR A 102 12.88 -3.17 12.59
N ASP A 103 13.28 -4.19 11.83
CA ASP A 103 14.68 -4.59 11.62
C ASP A 103 15.52 -3.58 10.80
N GLN A 104 14.94 -2.44 10.42
CA GLN A 104 15.63 -1.34 9.76
C GLN A 104 16.40 -0.44 10.74
N PHE A 105 16.17 -0.59 12.05
CA PHE A 105 16.68 0.32 13.09
C PHE A 105 17.54 -0.40 14.13
N SER A 106 18.55 0.28 14.64
CA SER A 106 19.41 -0.23 15.71
C SER A 106 18.73 -0.19 17.08
N SER A 107 19.20 -1.01 18.02
CA SER A 107 18.74 -1.01 19.42
C SER A 107 19.12 0.25 20.22
N GLU A 108 19.90 1.16 19.63
CA GLU A 108 20.14 2.51 20.13
C GLU A 108 19.06 3.46 19.63
N GLU A 109 18.82 3.50 18.31
CA GLU A 109 17.75 4.29 17.69
C GLU A 109 16.37 3.96 18.26
N ASP A 110 16.05 2.70 18.57
CA ASP A 110 14.76 2.36 19.20
C ASP A 110 14.56 2.98 20.60
N LYS A 111 15.66 3.34 21.29
CA LYS A 111 15.64 3.98 22.62
C LYS A 111 15.70 5.50 22.54
N SER A 112 16.47 6.06 21.62
CA SER A 112 16.70 7.52 21.50
C SER A 112 15.82 8.18 20.45
N GLY A 113 15.27 7.41 19.50
CA GLY A 113 14.64 7.88 18.28
C GLY A 113 15.66 8.20 17.19
N ILE A 114 15.17 8.75 16.06
CA ILE A 114 16.01 9.21 14.95
C ILE A 114 15.76 10.70 14.69
N ASP A 115 16.75 11.39 14.12
CA ASP A 115 16.57 12.76 13.68
C ASP A 115 15.88 12.84 12.29
N VAL A 116 15.46 14.04 11.92
CA VAL A 116 14.80 14.33 10.64
C VAL A 116 15.74 13.99 9.46
N LEU A 117 17.05 14.20 9.61
CA LEU A 117 18.03 13.90 8.56
C LEU A 117 18.16 12.40 8.31
N ARG A 118 18.13 11.56 9.35
CA ARG A 118 18.12 10.09 9.25
C ARG A 118 16.84 9.60 8.59
N ARG A 119 15.66 10.11 9.00
CA ARG A 119 14.40 9.85 8.29
C ARG A 119 14.53 10.17 6.80
N ASP A 120 14.98 11.38 6.47
CA ASP A 120 14.99 11.83 5.08
C ASP A 120 15.94 10.99 4.22
N ARG A 121 17.11 10.59 4.74
CA ARG A 121 18.01 9.64 4.06
C ARG A 121 17.34 8.28 3.81
N LEU A 122 16.69 7.70 4.83
CA LEU A 122 15.98 6.41 4.71
C LEU A 122 14.86 6.47 3.67
N LEU A 123 14.00 7.49 3.74
CA LEU A 123 12.88 7.67 2.80
C LEU A 123 13.36 7.99 1.38
N ARG A 124 14.47 8.71 1.21
CA ARG A 124 15.09 8.95 -0.11
C ARG A 124 15.65 7.67 -0.72
N THR A 125 16.27 6.79 0.06
CA THR A 125 16.71 5.46 -0.41
C THR A 125 15.52 4.61 -0.81
N LEU A 126 14.50 4.51 0.06
CA LEU A 126 13.25 3.80 -0.21
C LEU A 126 12.65 4.26 -1.55
N VAL A 127 12.50 5.56 -1.75
CA VAL A 127 11.91 6.12 -2.96
C VAL A 127 12.77 5.86 -4.21
N ARG A 128 14.09 6.06 -4.13
CA ARG A 128 15.02 5.83 -5.25
C ARG A 128 15.11 4.36 -5.70
N ASN A 129 14.94 3.42 -4.76
CA ASN A 129 15.05 1.99 -5.04
C ASN A 129 13.72 1.40 -5.53
N LEU A 130 12.58 1.88 -5.04
CA LEU A 130 11.25 1.37 -5.40
C LEU A 130 10.65 2.01 -6.66
N PHE A 131 10.93 3.30 -6.91
CA PHE A 131 10.28 4.08 -7.98
C PHE A 131 11.30 4.57 -9.02
N THR A 132 10.80 4.97 -10.20
CA THR A 132 11.57 5.46 -11.35
C THR A 132 11.16 6.85 -11.81
N TYR A 133 9.89 7.24 -11.61
CA TYR A 133 9.32 8.52 -12.05
C TYR A 133 8.89 9.39 -10.85
N HIS A 134 9.08 10.71 -10.97
CA HIS A 134 8.61 11.73 -10.00
C HIS A 134 9.09 11.46 -8.56
N LEU A 135 10.37 11.14 -8.40
CA LEU A 135 10.93 10.72 -7.12
C LEU A 135 10.87 11.84 -6.07
N GLN A 136 11.07 13.11 -6.46
CA GLN A 136 11.00 14.23 -5.53
C GLN A 136 9.57 14.43 -5.01
N GLU A 137 8.58 14.38 -5.88
CA GLU A 137 7.16 14.52 -5.53
C GLU A 137 6.69 13.35 -4.66
N ILE A 138 7.08 12.12 -4.98
CA ILE A 138 6.78 10.95 -4.14
C ILE A 138 7.43 11.10 -2.76
N PHE A 139 8.73 11.44 -2.69
CA PHE A 139 9.44 11.65 -1.42
C PHE A 139 8.78 12.73 -0.55
N LEU A 140 8.51 13.91 -1.10
CA LEU A 140 7.85 14.99 -0.38
C LEU A 140 6.44 14.60 0.09
N THR A 141 5.70 13.82 -0.70
CA THR A 141 4.35 13.35 -0.32
C THR A 141 4.42 12.30 0.80
N VAL A 142 5.39 11.37 0.78
CA VAL A 142 5.62 10.41 1.88
C VAL A 142 6.00 11.15 3.16
N VAL A 143 6.92 12.12 3.08
CA VAL A 143 7.31 12.96 4.24
C VAL A 143 6.10 13.71 4.80
N ASN A 144 5.25 14.27 3.92
CA ASN A 144 4.04 14.98 4.34
C ASN A 144 3.02 14.07 5.02
N GLU A 145 2.75 12.88 4.47
CA GLU A 145 1.76 11.92 4.99
C GLU A 145 2.16 11.33 6.35
N TYR A 146 3.46 11.09 6.57
CA TYR A 146 3.96 10.47 7.80
C TYR A 146 4.47 11.48 8.84
N THR A 147 4.48 12.78 8.58
CA THR A 147 4.82 13.79 9.60
C THR A 147 3.57 14.15 10.41
N ASP A 148 3.65 14.08 11.74
CA ASP A 148 2.60 14.56 12.64
C ASP A 148 2.66 16.10 12.74
N TRP A 149 2.01 16.77 11.78
CA TRP A 149 1.92 18.24 11.72
C TRP A 149 1.07 18.87 12.85
N SER A 150 0.42 18.07 13.70
CA SER A 150 -0.28 18.61 14.88
C SER A 150 0.69 19.01 15.99
N LYS A 151 1.95 18.57 15.92
CA LYS A 151 3.01 18.88 16.89
C LYS A 151 4.05 19.83 16.26
N PRO A 152 4.39 20.94 16.92
CA PRO A 152 5.42 21.85 16.42
C PRO A 152 6.82 21.20 16.45
N ASP A 153 7.12 20.46 17.52
CA ASP A 153 8.39 19.77 17.71
C ASP A 153 8.29 18.30 17.30
N GLN A 154 9.14 17.92 16.34
CA GLN A 154 9.26 16.54 15.86
C GLN A 154 10.20 15.75 16.79
N HIS A 155 9.65 15.29 17.92
CA HIS A 155 10.40 14.48 18.90
C HIS A 155 10.99 13.21 18.23
N PRO A 156 12.29 12.87 18.42
CA PRO A 156 12.96 11.81 17.67
C PRO A 156 12.28 10.43 17.67
N ILE A 157 11.61 10.07 18.77
CA ILE A 157 10.83 8.83 18.87
C ILE A 157 9.61 8.85 17.93
N ASN A 158 8.91 9.99 17.80
CA ASN A 158 7.77 10.11 16.87
C ASN A 158 8.24 10.06 15.41
N VAL A 159 9.42 10.63 15.14
CA VAL A 159 10.08 10.57 13.82
C VAL A 159 10.41 9.13 13.48
N LEU A 160 11.01 8.38 14.42
CA LEU A 160 11.27 6.94 14.26
C LEU A 160 9.98 6.18 13.96
N ASP A 161 8.96 6.28 14.82
CA ASP A 161 7.73 5.50 14.69
C ASP A 161 6.99 5.76 13.38
N SER A 162 6.96 7.02 12.95
CA SER A 162 6.37 7.40 11.66
C SER A 162 7.18 6.90 10.47
N THR A 163 8.52 6.86 10.59
CA THR A 163 9.40 6.29 9.55
C THR A 163 9.23 4.78 9.48
N THR A 164 9.17 4.09 10.62
CA THR A 164 8.91 2.65 10.72
C THR A 164 7.54 2.30 10.12
N ASP A 165 6.50 3.09 10.40
CA ASP A 165 5.18 2.95 9.77
C ASP A 165 5.26 3.13 8.25
N ALA A 166 5.97 4.16 7.76
CA ALA A 166 6.12 4.42 6.32
C ALA A 166 6.82 3.27 5.58
N MET A 167 7.90 2.74 6.16
CA MET A 167 8.63 1.59 5.61
C MET A 167 7.81 0.30 5.69
N SER A 168 7.08 0.08 6.80
CA SER A 168 6.17 -1.06 6.96
C SER A 168 5.06 -1.05 5.92
N ASP A 169 4.43 0.11 5.72
CA ASP A 169 3.34 0.30 4.76
C ASP A 169 3.84 0.12 3.31
N ALA A 170 5.01 0.67 2.95
CA ALA A 170 5.58 0.57 1.60
C ALA A 170 6.07 -0.84 1.23
N LEU A 171 6.77 -1.53 2.13
CA LEU A 171 7.50 -2.76 1.83
C LEU A 171 6.65 -4.03 1.95
N ILE A 172 5.69 -4.04 2.89
CA ILE A 172 4.95 -5.24 3.27
C ILE A 172 3.43 -5.01 3.23
N ILE A 173 2.90 -4.03 3.97
CA ILE A 173 1.45 -3.93 4.21
C ILE A 173 0.69 -3.55 2.93
N ALA A 174 1.07 -2.49 2.22
CA ALA A 174 0.35 -2.09 1.00
C ALA A 174 0.47 -3.16 -0.13
N PRO A 175 1.64 -3.74 -0.44
CA PRO A 175 1.74 -4.88 -1.36
C PRO A 175 0.85 -6.08 -0.97
N LEU A 176 0.78 -6.41 0.31
CA LEU A 176 -0.02 -7.52 0.82
C LEU A 176 -1.53 -7.23 0.77
N VAL A 177 -1.97 -6.03 1.15
CA VAL A 177 -3.38 -5.60 1.00
C VAL A 177 -3.78 -5.51 -0.47
N ARG A 178 -2.88 -5.08 -1.37
CA ARG A 178 -3.12 -5.13 -2.82
C ARG A 178 -3.34 -6.56 -3.32
N THR A 179 -2.57 -7.52 -2.80
CA THR A 179 -2.75 -8.96 -3.09
C THR A 179 -4.13 -9.44 -2.61
N GLY A 180 -4.55 -9.09 -1.40
CA GLY A 180 -5.88 -9.40 -0.86
C GLY A 180 -7.02 -8.76 -1.67
N ASN A 181 -6.85 -7.52 -2.12
CA ASN A 181 -7.81 -6.83 -2.99
C ASN A 181 -8.00 -7.56 -4.32
N PHE A 182 -6.92 -7.90 -5.03
CA PHE A 182 -7.00 -8.69 -6.26
C PHE A 182 -7.70 -10.04 -6.03
N HIS A 183 -7.33 -10.74 -4.95
CA HIS A 183 -7.90 -12.05 -4.65
C HIS A 183 -9.41 -12.00 -4.39
N SER A 184 -9.87 -11.02 -3.61
CA SER A 184 -11.29 -10.87 -3.27
C SER A 184 -12.19 -10.50 -4.45
N ARG A 185 -11.61 -9.99 -5.55
CA ARG A 185 -12.30 -9.67 -6.81
C ARG A 185 -12.45 -10.87 -7.75
N VAL A 186 -11.80 -12.00 -7.48
CA VAL A 186 -11.89 -13.17 -8.35
C VAL A 186 -13.28 -13.81 -8.26
N HIS A 187 -13.91 -14.05 -9.39
CA HIS A 187 -15.26 -14.63 -9.49
C HIS A 187 -15.34 -15.89 -10.35
N TYR A 188 -14.28 -16.20 -11.12
CA TYR A 188 -14.18 -17.34 -12.03
C TYR A 188 -12.83 -18.05 -11.82
N PRO A 189 -12.73 -19.39 -11.92
CA PRO A 189 -13.82 -20.35 -12.22
C PRO A 189 -14.77 -20.62 -11.04
N LYS A 190 -14.33 -20.29 -9.82
CA LYS A 190 -15.12 -20.30 -8.58
C LYS A 190 -14.71 -19.04 -7.81
N LYS A 191 -15.62 -18.40 -7.08
CA LYS A 191 -15.25 -17.34 -6.14
C LYS A 191 -14.46 -17.96 -4.97
N PRO A 192 -13.18 -17.61 -4.76
CA PRO A 192 -12.42 -18.06 -3.61
C PRO A 192 -12.78 -17.22 -2.38
N LYS A 193 -12.60 -17.78 -1.18
CA LYS A 193 -12.77 -17.07 0.09
C LYS A 193 -11.48 -16.34 0.44
N THR A 194 -11.61 -15.15 1.00
CA THR A 194 -10.47 -14.34 1.45
C THR A 194 -10.66 -13.99 2.92
N TYR A 195 -9.60 -14.04 3.73
CA TYR A 195 -9.64 -13.67 5.15
C TYR A 195 -8.39 -12.87 5.51
N GLN A 196 -8.57 -11.70 6.12
CA GLN A 196 -7.47 -10.85 6.60
C GLN A 196 -7.36 -10.90 8.13
N TYR A 197 -6.14 -10.96 8.67
CA TYR A 197 -5.83 -10.60 10.05
C TYR A 197 -4.77 -9.50 10.16
N VAL A 198 -4.73 -8.87 11.34
CA VAL A 198 -3.60 -8.06 11.81
C VAL A 198 -3.22 -8.56 13.21
N PHE A 199 -2.01 -9.07 13.38
CA PHE A 199 -1.52 -9.50 14.69
C PHE A 199 -1.02 -8.29 15.47
N THR A 200 -1.43 -8.19 16.74
CA THR A 200 -1.23 -6.99 17.57
C THR A 200 -0.76 -7.30 18.99
N HIS A 201 -0.58 -8.59 19.32
CA HIS A 201 -0.03 -8.99 20.61
C HIS A 201 1.49 -9.07 20.54
N MET A 202 2.15 -8.77 21.66
CA MET A 202 3.59 -8.83 21.85
C MET A 202 3.83 -9.49 23.19
N SER A 203 4.78 -10.42 23.21
CA SER A 203 5.12 -11.19 24.42
C SER A 203 5.90 -10.33 25.42
N GLU A 204 5.68 -10.49 26.74
CA GLU A 204 6.42 -9.68 27.74
C GLU A 204 7.94 -9.99 27.73
N GLU A 205 8.33 -11.24 27.45
CA GLU A 205 9.73 -11.65 27.25
C GLU A 205 10.20 -11.51 25.78
N ALA A 206 9.59 -10.63 24.99
CA ALA A 206 10.10 -10.28 23.67
C ALA A 206 11.54 -9.76 23.75
N GLY A 207 12.44 -10.32 22.93
CA GLY A 207 13.88 -10.03 22.97
C GLY A 207 14.30 -8.65 22.43
N TYR A 208 13.37 -7.71 22.31
CA TYR A 208 13.53 -6.41 21.64
C TYR A 208 12.79 -5.30 22.41
N GLY A 209 12.90 -4.05 21.95
CA GLY A 209 12.27 -2.92 22.64
C GLY A 209 10.74 -2.94 22.51
N GLN A 210 10.05 -3.15 23.64
CA GLN A 210 8.59 -3.26 23.73
C GLN A 210 7.79 -2.04 23.22
N ARG A 211 8.48 -0.92 22.94
CA ARG A 211 7.89 0.40 22.66
C ARG A 211 7.06 0.45 21.38
N LEU A 212 7.50 -0.24 20.33
CA LEU A 212 6.81 -0.35 19.04
C LEU A 212 5.70 -1.43 19.04
N GLY A 213 5.64 -2.28 20.07
CA GLY A 213 4.65 -3.36 20.18
C GLY A 213 4.99 -4.56 19.30
N CYS A 214 3.99 -5.12 18.62
CA CYS A 214 4.12 -6.31 17.79
C CYS A 214 4.92 -6.05 16.51
N VAL A 215 6.13 -6.62 16.43
CA VAL A 215 7.02 -6.53 15.24
C VAL A 215 6.85 -7.73 14.30
N HIS A 216 7.59 -7.74 13.18
CA HIS A 216 7.59 -8.79 12.16
C HIS A 216 7.83 -10.19 12.77
N GLY A 217 7.03 -11.17 12.37
CA GLY A 217 7.18 -12.58 12.76
C GLY A 217 6.74 -12.95 14.19
N GLU A 218 6.30 -12.01 15.03
CA GLU A 218 5.76 -12.32 16.38
C GLU A 218 4.56 -13.28 16.35
N ASP A 219 3.79 -13.29 15.26
CA ASP A 219 2.64 -14.19 15.09
C ASP A 219 3.04 -15.67 14.96
N LEU A 220 4.25 -15.96 14.45
CA LEU A 220 4.77 -17.32 14.28
C LEU A 220 4.86 -18.10 15.59
N VAL A 221 5.23 -17.42 16.68
CA VAL A 221 5.33 -18.01 18.04
C VAL A 221 4.00 -18.67 18.43
N TYR A 222 2.89 -18.01 18.11
CA TYR A 222 1.53 -18.42 18.44
C TYR A 222 0.96 -19.42 17.42
N VAL A 223 1.31 -19.28 16.14
CA VAL A 223 0.94 -20.23 15.07
C VAL A 223 1.59 -21.60 15.25
N PHE A 224 2.85 -21.65 15.71
CA PHE A 224 3.57 -22.92 15.93
C PHE A 224 3.35 -23.55 17.31
N GLY A 225 2.61 -22.90 18.22
CA GLY A 225 2.25 -23.49 19.51
C GLY A 225 3.35 -23.43 20.57
N ALA A 226 4.31 -22.51 20.47
CA ALA A 226 5.35 -22.37 21.51
C ALA A 226 4.76 -22.15 22.92
N PRO A 227 3.67 -21.35 23.12
CA PRO A 227 3.00 -21.20 24.41
C PRO A 227 2.28 -22.44 24.96
N LEU A 228 2.29 -23.57 24.25
CA LEU A 228 1.62 -24.83 24.61
C LEU A 228 2.60 -25.95 25.00
N VAL A 229 3.90 -25.72 24.85
CA VAL A 229 4.96 -26.69 25.13
C VAL A 229 6.05 -26.07 26.02
N SER A 230 6.88 -26.89 26.66
CA SER A 230 7.93 -26.42 27.58
C SER A 230 9.11 -25.72 26.90
N SER A 231 9.34 -25.99 25.61
CA SER A 231 10.35 -25.31 24.79
C SER A 231 10.10 -25.67 23.31
N LEU A 232 10.22 -24.71 22.40
CA LEU A 232 10.13 -24.95 20.96
C LEU A 232 11.20 -24.16 20.21
N SER A 233 12.19 -24.87 19.65
CA SER A 233 13.26 -24.26 18.84
C SER A 233 13.95 -23.08 19.57
N TYR A 234 14.06 -21.92 18.93
CA TYR A 234 14.62 -20.67 19.46
C TYR A 234 13.58 -19.74 20.13
N PHE A 235 12.30 -20.12 20.19
CA PHE A 235 11.27 -19.27 20.78
C PHE A 235 11.46 -19.10 22.30
N PRO A 236 10.92 -18.01 22.90
CA PRO A 236 10.87 -17.84 24.35
C PRO A 236 10.24 -19.06 25.05
N ARG A 237 10.50 -19.19 26.36
CA ARG A 237 10.00 -20.33 27.17
C ARG A 237 8.90 -19.96 28.14
N ASN A 238 8.89 -18.73 28.65
CA ASN A 238 7.91 -18.30 29.62
C ASN A 238 6.78 -17.57 28.88
N PHE A 239 5.59 -18.17 28.89
CA PHE A 239 4.38 -17.57 28.37
C PHE A 239 3.31 -17.56 29.47
N SER A 240 2.53 -16.50 29.50
CA SER A 240 1.39 -16.36 30.39
C SER A 240 0.25 -17.29 29.96
N LYS A 241 -0.65 -17.66 30.90
CA LYS A 241 -1.80 -18.51 30.54
C LYS A 241 -2.73 -17.88 29.47
N PRO A 242 -2.96 -16.55 29.43
CA PRO A 242 -3.63 -15.90 28.30
C PRO A 242 -2.95 -16.10 26.95
N GLU A 243 -1.60 -16.18 26.90
CA GLU A 243 -0.84 -16.43 25.67
C GLU A 243 -0.96 -17.88 25.19
N SER A 244 -1.04 -18.86 26.10
CA SER A 244 -1.45 -20.22 25.73
C SER A 244 -2.83 -20.22 25.08
N THR A 245 -3.81 -19.54 25.67
CA THR A 245 -5.17 -19.46 25.10
C THR A 245 -5.21 -18.70 23.76
N LEU A 246 -4.38 -17.68 23.58
CA LEU A 246 -4.20 -17.01 22.28
C LEU A 246 -3.63 -17.98 21.24
N SER A 247 -2.61 -18.77 21.59
CA SER A 247 -2.02 -19.76 20.68
C SER A 247 -3.00 -20.89 20.33
N GLU A 248 -3.77 -21.41 21.30
CA GLU A 248 -4.85 -22.37 21.06
C GLU A 248 -5.87 -21.82 20.04
N ALA A 249 -6.28 -20.55 20.18
CA ALA A 249 -7.21 -19.90 19.25
C ALA A 249 -6.62 -19.68 17.85
N VAL A 250 -5.35 -19.24 17.75
CA VAL A 250 -4.65 -19.06 16.47
C VAL A 250 -4.50 -20.39 15.73
N ILE A 251 -4.05 -21.45 16.41
CA ILE A 251 -3.95 -22.80 15.84
C ILE A 251 -5.32 -23.33 15.42
N HIS A 252 -6.38 -23.04 16.18
CA HIS A 252 -7.74 -23.40 15.78
C HIS A 252 -8.15 -22.73 14.47
N PHE A 253 -7.97 -21.41 14.33
CA PHE A 253 -8.28 -20.69 13.09
C PHE A 253 -7.46 -21.18 11.89
N TRP A 254 -6.13 -21.34 12.04
CA TRP A 254 -5.26 -21.81 10.95
C TRP A 254 -5.59 -23.25 10.54
N SER A 255 -5.84 -24.14 11.52
CA SER A 255 -6.15 -25.55 11.22
C SER A 255 -7.56 -25.77 10.66
N ASN A 256 -8.55 -24.95 11.03
CA ASN A 256 -9.86 -24.93 10.38
C ASN A 256 -9.73 -24.43 8.94
N PHE A 257 -9.00 -23.33 8.72
CA PHE A 257 -8.77 -22.81 7.38
C PHE A 257 -8.09 -23.84 6.46
N ALA A 258 -7.07 -24.53 6.96
CA ALA A 258 -6.40 -25.62 6.22
C ALA A 258 -7.31 -26.83 5.92
N LYS A 259 -8.31 -27.12 6.75
CA LYS A 259 -9.27 -28.23 6.56
C LYS A 259 -10.46 -27.88 5.67
N TYR A 260 -10.93 -26.63 5.72
CA TYR A 260 -12.27 -26.26 5.23
C TYR A 260 -12.30 -25.00 4.34
N GLY A 261 -11.17 -24.32 4.13
CA GLY A 261 -11.12 -23.02 3.44
C GLY A 261 -11.81 -21.88 4.22
N ASN A 262 -12.13 -22.10 5.50
CA ASN A 262 -12.80 -21.16 6.39
C ASN A 262 -12.15 -21.27 7.78
N PRO A 263 -11.66 -20.18 8.40
CA PRO A 263 -11.06 -20.24 9.73
C PRO A 263 -12.11 -20.52 10.82
N ASN A 264 -13.39 -20.20 10.58
CA ASN A 264 -14.47 -20.45 11.53
C ASN A 264 -14.78 -21.95 11.65
N ASP A 265 -15.21 -22.35 12.84
CA ASP A 265 -15.63 -23.73 13.13
C ASP A 265 -16.90 -24.08 12.33
N PRO A 266 -16.91 -25.19 11.56
CA PRO A 266 -17.99 -25.55 10.66
C PRO A 266 -19.33 -25.80 11.37
N PHE A 267 -19.32 -26.08 12.67
CA PHE A 267 -20.56 -26.25 13.44
C PHE A 267 -21.22 -24.90 13.81
N GLN A 268 -20.52 -23.76 13.66
CA GLN A 268 -21.07 -22.43 13.95
C GLN A 268 -22.04 -21.90 12.90
N GLU A 269 -21.85 -22.26 11.63
CA GLU A 269 -22.67 -21.76 10.52
C GLU A 269 -24.15 -22.16 10.67
N ASN A 270 -24.40 -23.27 11.38
CA ASN A 270 -25.74 -23.71 11.79
C ASN A 270 -26.25 -23.02 13.07
N GLU A 271 -25.39 -22.80 14.09
CA GLU A 271 -25.79 -22.11 15.34
C GLU A 271 -26.15 -20.63 15.13
N ILE A 272 -25.56 -19.92 14.17
CA ILE A 272 -25.84 -18.48 13.93
C ILE A 272 -27.29 -18.25 13.45
N ASN A 273 -27.92 -19.25 12.82
CA ASN A 273 -29.33 -19.19 12.41
C ASN A 273 -30.30 -19.41 13.59
N GLU A 274 -29.85 -20.00 14.71
CA GLU A 274 -30.64 -20.10 15.93
C GLU A 274 -30.33 -18.93 16.88
N LYS A 275 -31.38 -18.20 17.30
CA LYS A 275 -31.26 -17.03 18.18
C LYS A 275 -30.84 -17.40 19.61
N SER A 276 -29.59 -17.81 19.80
CA SER A 276 -28.98 -18.13 21.10
C SER A 276 -28.65 -16.86 21.91
N ARG A 277 -29.69 -16.18 22.39
CA ARG A 277 -29.57 -15.08 23.36
C ARG A 277 -28.79 -15.55 24.60
N GLY A 278 -27.62 -14.97 24.85
CA GLY A 278 -26.91 -15.07 26.14
C GLY A 278 -25.64 -15.92 26.19
N LYS A 279 -25.20 -16.55 25.09
CA LYS A 279 -23.80 -17.00 24.98
C LYS A 279 -22.90 -15.76 24.79
N PRO A 280 -21.65 -15.74 25.31
CA PRO A 280 -20.67 -14.74 24.90
C PRO A 280 -20.52 -14.79 23.38
N GLU A 281 -20.42 -13.62 22.73
CA GLU A 281 -20.39 -13.49 21.28
C GLU A 281 -19.25 -14.33 20.68
N LYS A 282 -19.61 -15.46 20.06
CA LYS A 282 -18.66 -16.44 19.54
C LYS A 282 -17.92 -15.75 18.38
N LEU A 283 -16.61 -15.59 18.53
CA LEU A 283 -15.81 -14.74 17.64
C LEU A 283 -15.86 -15.25 16.19
N TRP A 284 -16.63 -14.55 15.36
CA TRP A 284 -16.77 -14.84 13.94
C TRP A 284 -15.79 -14.00 13.13
N TRP A 285 -14.99 -14.66 12.29
CA TRP A 285 -14.06 -14.04 11.37
C TRP A 285 -14.72 -13.93 9.98
N PRO A 286 -15.20 -12.74 9.56
CA PRO A 286 -15.89 -12.59 8.29
C PRO A 286 -14.92 -12.65 7.10
N GLU A 287 -15.47 -12.96 5.93
CA GLU A 287 -14.77 -12.92 4.65
C GLU A 287 -14.34 -11.47 4.32
N TYR A 288 -13.07 -11.30 3.95
CA TYR A 288 -12.50 -10.07 3.44
C TYR A 288 -13.00 -9.77 2.02
N ASN A 289 -13.31 -8.52 1.76
CA ASN A 289 -13.54 -7.98 0.42
C ASN A 289 -12.98 -6.56 0.33
N ASP A 290 -12.58 -6.15 -0.87
CA ASP A 290 -11.96 -4.84 -1.14
C ASP A 290 -12.81 -3.61 -0.73
N THR A 291 -14.13 -3.80 -0.62
CA THR A 291 -15.12 -2.75 -0.35
C THR A 291 -15.33 -2.49 1.14
N HIS A 292 -15.34 -3.55 1.97
CA HIS A 292 -15.56 -3.44 3.42
C HIS A 292 -14.29 -3.67 4.24
N GLN A 293 -13.25 -4.27 3.63
CA GLN A 293 -11.92 -4.51 4.19
C GLN A 293 -11.90 -5.01 5.63
N LYS A 294 -12.81 -5.94 5.96
CA LYS A 294 -12.95 -6.49 7.31
C LYS A 294 -11.80 -7.43 7.65
N TYR A 295 -11.20 -7.25 8.82
CA TYR A 295 -10.10 -8.06 9.32
C TYR A 295 -10.25 -8.39 10.80
N LEU A 296 -9.65 -9.51 11.20
CA LEU A 296 -9.53 -9.87 12.61
C LEU A 296 -8.25 -9.26 13.19
N SER A 297 -8.39 -8.34 14.14
CA SER A 297 -7.28 -7.88 14.97
C SER A 297 -7.01 -8.95 16.03
N ILE A 298 -5.90 -9.69 15.89
CA ILE A 298 -5.55 -10.81 16.76
C ILE A 298 -4.66 -10.34 17.91
N GLY A 299 -5.04 -10.72 19.13
CA GLY A 299 -4.28 -10.57 20.36
C GLY A 299 -5.09 -11.08 21.55
N LEU A 300 -4.65 -10.86 22.79
CA LEU A 300 -5.31 -11.41 24.01
C LEU A 300 -6.82 -11.10 24.11
N LYS A 301 -7.27 -9.99 23.52
CA LYS A 301 -8.68 -9.65 23.32
C LYS A 301 -8.91 -9.36 21.83
N PRO A 302 -9.22 -10.39 21.03
CA PRO A 302 -9.37 -10.22 19.59
C PRO A 302 -10.58 -9.33 19.26
N LYS A 303 -10.48 -8.56 18.17
CA LYS A 303 -11.49 -7.58 17.76
C LYS A 303 -11.71 -7.62 16.26
N LEU A 304 -12.97 -7.67 15.84
CA LEU A 304 -13.32 -7.37 14.46
C LEU A 304 -13.13 -5.88 14.18
N ARG A 305 -12.48 -5.56 13.07
CA ARG A 305 -12.26 -4.20 12.56
C ARG A 305 -12.38 -4.19 11.03
N ASP A 306 -12.32 -2.99 10.46
CA ASP A 306 -12.35 -2.74 9.02
C ASP A 306 -11.30 -1.68 8.64
N HIS A 307 -10.95 -1.63 7.35
CA HIS A 307 -10.06 -0.64 6.73
C HIS A 307 -8.77 -0.36 7.52
N TYR A 308 -7.96 -1.41 7.74
CA TYR A 308 -6.65 -1.26 8.39
C TYR A 308 -5.81 -0.19 7.67
N HIS A 309 -5.32 0.81 8.41
CA HIS A 309 -4.54 1.94 7.86
C HIS A 309 -5.19 2.67 6.66
N ALA A 310 -6.53 2.70 6.56
CA ALA A 310 -7.32 3.20 5.41
C ALA A 310 -6.72 4.40 4.64
N HIS A 311 -6.36 5.47 5.36
CA HIS A 311 -5.80 6.71 4.81
C HIS A 311 -4.45 6.45 4.12
N ARG A 312 -3.49 5.92 4.87
CA ARG A 312 -2.13 5.58 4.42
C ARG A 312 -2.14 4.53 3.32
N LEU A 313 -3.01 3.52 3.40
CA LEU A 313 -3.12 2.53 2.32
C LEU A 313 -3.76 3.12 1.07
N SER A 314 -4.72 4.03 1.17
CA SER A 314 -5.23 4.77 0.00
C SER A 314 -4.11 5.60 -0.66
N PHE A 315 -3.25 6.21 0.15
CA PHE A 315 -2.05 6.91 -0.33
C PHE A 315 -1.09 6.00 -1.12
N TRP A 316 -0.68 4.85 -0.57
CA TRP A 316 0.22 3.91 -1.25
C TRP A 316 -0.42 3.17 -2.44
N LEU A 317 -1.72 2.89 -2.39
CA LEU A 317 -2.42 2.08 -3.41
C LEU A 317 -3.01 2.93 -4.55
N ASN A 318 -3.31 4.21 -4.33
CA ASN A 318 -3.98 5.07 -5.31
C ASN A 318 -3.14 6.31 -5.69
N LEU A 319 -2.63 7.08 -4.72
CA LEU A 319 -1.95 8.34 -5.01
C LEU A 319 -0.55 8.12 -5.58
N ILE A 320 0.31 7.35 -4.91
CA ILE A 320 1.66 7.07 -5.39
C ILE A 320 1.68 6.43 -6.79
N PRO A 321 0.85 5.41 -7.12
CA PRO A 321 0.74 4.87 -8.48
C PRO A 321 0.19 5.86 -9.52
N THR A 322 -0.40 6.98 -9.09
CA THR A 322 -0.82 8.07 -9.97
C THR A 322 0.32 9.07 -10.22
N LEU A 323 1.14 9.36 -9.22
CA LEU A 323 2.38 10.13 -9.36
C LEU A 323 3.44 9.35 -10.16
N HIS A 324 3.58 8.05 -9.91
CA HIS A 324 4.56 7.17 -10.52
C HIS A 324 4.18 6.74 -11.95
N ARG A 325 4.11 7.72 -12.85
CA ARG A 325 3.85 7.54 -14.29
C ARG A 325 4.88 8.32 -15.10
N ALA A 326 5.27 7.77 -16.25
CA ALA A 326 6.06 8.54 -17.22
C ALA A 326 5.25 9.75 -17.69
N ALA A 327 5.88 10.93 -17.75
CA ALA A 327 5.23 12.13 -18.26
C ALA A 327 4.91 11.99 -19.76
N ALA A 328 3.73 12.45 -20.19
CA ALA A 328 3.25 12.23 -21.56
C ALA A 328 3.94 13.09 -22.63
N SER A 329 4.71 14.11 -22.24
CA SER A 329 5.46 14.98 -23.16
C SER A 329 6.61 15.72 -22.46
N GLU A 330 7.75 15.83 -23.15
CA GLU A 330 8.82 16.84 -23.00
C GLU A 330 9.46 17.10 -21.62
N ALA A 331 9.07 16.40 -20.56
CA ALA A 331 9.79 16.45 -19.28
C ALA A 331 11.23 15.96 -19.47
N THR A 332 12.20 16.78 -19.06
CA THR A 332 13.62 16.39 -19.06
C THR A 332 13.83 15.20 -18.12
N THR A 333 14.75 14.29 -18.45
CA THR A 333 15.00 13.09 -17.62
C THR A 333 15.41 13.41 -16.18
N SER A 334 15.88 14.62 -15.92
CA SER A 334 16.15 15.17 -14.58
C SER A 334 14.90 15.45 -13.74
N HIS A 335 13.74 15.75 -14.35
CA HIS A 335 12.49 16.04 -13.63
C HIS A 335 12.00 14.86 -12.79
N HIS A 336 12.35 13.63 -13.19
CA HIS A 336 11.96 12.43 -12.45
C HIS A 336 12.87 12.13 -11.25
N LEU A 337 13.97 12.87 -11.05
CA LEU A 337 14.99 12.56 -10.05
C LEU A 337 14.73 13.28 -8.72
N LEU A 338 15.36 12.79 -7.65
CA LEU A 338 15.42 13.52 -6.38
C LEU A 338 16.30 14.77 -6.53
N GLU A 339 15.98 15.82 -5.78
CA GLU A 339 16.93 16.91 -5.51
C GLU A 339 18.20 16.33 -4.89
N ASP A 340 19.39 16.84 -5.26
CA ASP A 340 20.70 16.34 -4.85
C ASP A 340 20.91 14.82 -5.05
N HIS A 341 20.30 14.21 -6.08
CA HIS A 341 20.42 12.76 -6.32
C HIS A 341 21.84 12.24 -6.54
N ASP A 342 22.78 13.06 -6.99
CA ASP A 342 24.18 12.67 -7.15
C ASP A 342 24.97 12.71 -5.83
N ASN A 343 24.44 13.29 -4.76
CA ASN A 343 25.10 13.36 -3.46
C ASN A 343 24.81 12.09 -2.63
N PRO A 344 25.80 11.19 -2.42
CA PRO A 344 25.59 9.93 -1.70
C PRO A 344 25.23 10.14 -0.22
N HIS A 345 25.60 11.28 0.39
CA HIS A 345 25.28 11.58 1.78
C HIS A 345 23.79 11.91 2.02
N THR A 346 22.99 12.04 0.96
CA THR A 346 21.54 12.25 1.03
C THR A 346 20.75 10.94 1.06
N TYR A 347 21.43 9.80 1.19
CA TYR A 347 20.87 8.46 1.19
C TYR A 347 21.37 7.66 2.38
N ASP A 348 20.60 6.64 2.76
CA ASP A 348 21.01 5.62 3.68
C ASP A 348 21.22 4.30 2.92
N GLY A 349 22.25 3.52 3.25
CA GLY A 349 22.54 2.26 2.56
C GLY A 349 22.84 2.38 1.05
N ILE A 350 22.51 1.33 0.29
CA ILE A 350 22.86 1.19 -1.13
C ILE A 350 21.68 1.60 -2.01
N VAL A 351 21.96 2.47 -2.99
CA VAL A 351 20.96 2.96 -3.95
C VAL A 351 21.09 2.32 -5.33
N ARG A 352 19.96 2.21 -6.03
CA ARG A 352 19.88 1.69 -7.40
C ARG A 352 20.78 2.50 -8.35
N SER A 353 21.66 1.78 -9.05
CA SER A 353 22.49 2.34 -10.12
C SER A 353 21.61 2.78 -11.29
N ARG A 354 21.94 3.92 -11.89
CA ARG A 354 21.24 4.48 -13.06
C ARG A 354 21.70 3.75 -14.32
N SER A 355 20.94 2.76 -14.80
CA SER A 355 21.20 2.18 -16.12
C SER A 355 20.55 3.05 -17.20
N PRO A 356 21.23 3.41 -18.30
CA PRO A 356 20.63 4.16 -19.43
C PRO A 356 19.49 3.46 -20.18
N GLY A 357 18.98 2.33 -19.68
CA GLY A 357 17.88 1.54 -20.24
C GLY A 357 16.80 1.15 -19.22
N ASP A 358 16.85 1.66 -17.98
CA ASP A 358 15.78 1.39 -16.97
C ASP A 358 14.44 2.07 -17.33
N ILE A 359 14.43 2.92 -18.35
CA ILE A 359 13.23 3.34 -19.08
C ILE A 359 12.85 2.24 -20.08
N VAL A 360 12.52 1.05 -19.57
CA VAL A 360 11.73 0.10 -20.37
C VAL A 360 10.35 0.72 -20.47
N VAL A 361 10.08 1.32 -21.64
CA VAL A 361 8.74 1.77 -22.00
C VAL A 361 7.85 0.54 -22.02
N MET A 362 7.07 0.33 -20.95
CA MET A 362 5.88 -0.50 -21.04
C MET A 362 4.92 0.21 -21.99
N THR A 363 5.03 -0.12 -23.29
CA THR A 363 3.99 0.18 -24.26
C THR A 363 2.77 -0.65 -23.88
N THR A 364 1.95 -0.10 -23.00
CA THR A 364 0.54 -0.48 -22.89
C THR A 364 -0.11 -0.09 -24.22
N THR A 365 -0.05 -1.01 -25.18
CA THR A 365 -0.85 -0.95 -26.40
C THR A 365 -2.31 -1.07 -26.02
N SER A 366 -2.89 0.07 -25.66
CA SER A 366 -4.33 0.27 -25.47
C SER A 366 -5.01 0.13 -26.83
N THR A 367 -5.14 -1.10 -27.28
CA THR A 367 -5.92 -1.46 -28.46
C THR A 367 -7.39 -1.41 -28.06
N MET A 368 -7.93 -0.20 -28.02
CA MET A 368 -9.37 0.04 -27.94
C MET A 368 -10.08 -0.82 -29.00
N PRO A 369 -11.07 -1.66 -28.64
CA PRO A 369 -11.87 -2.37 -29.63
C PRO A 369 -12.65 -1.34 -30.46
N PRO A 370 -12.66 -1.44 -31.80
CA PRO A 370 -13.49 -0.55 -32.61
C PRO A 370 -14.97 -0.86 -32.36
N LEU A 371 -15.73 0.16 -31.97
CA LEU A 371 -17.18 0.08 -31.84
C LEU A 371 -17.81 -0.16 -33.24
N PRO A 372 -18.87 -0.99 -33.39
CA PRO A 372 -19.41 -1.31 -34.71
C PRO A 372 -20.12 -0.09 -35.32
N SER A 373 -19.50 0.54 -36.32
CA SER A 373 -20.15 1.58 -37.12
C SER A 373 -20.93 0.97 -38.29
N THR A 374 -22.24 1.22 -38.29
CA THR A 374 -23.13 0.83 -39.38
C THR A 374 -22.78 1.53 -40.69
N THR A 375 -22.72 0.77 -41.78
CA THR A 375 -22.42 1.25 -43.13
C THR A 375 -23.42 2.27 -43.67
N THR A 376 -22.92 3.38 -44.19
CA THR A 376 -23.55 4.14 -45.29
C THR A 376 -22.50 4.54 -46.33
N LYS A 377 -22.88 4.46 -47.60
CA LYS A 377 -21.98 4.64 -48.76
C LYS A 377 -21.79 6.13 -49.09
N GLY A 378 -20.62 6.51 -49.63
CA GLY A 378 -20.54 7.67 -50.52
C GLY A 378 -19.15 8.32 -50.68
N GLY A 379 -18.62 8.30 -51.92
CA GLY A 379 -17.76 9.35 -52.49
C GLY A 379 -16.36 9.56 -51.91
N GLY A 380 -15.31 9.29 -52.68
CA GLY A 380 -13.93 9.71 -52.36
C GLY A 380 -13.56 11.06 -52.97
N ILE A 381 -12.32 11.51 -52.73
CA ILE A 381 -11.43 12.26 -53.64
C ILE A 381 -10.04 12.37 -52.99
N ASN A 382 -8.98 12.27 -53.80
CA ASN A 382 -7.59 12.47 -53.38
C ASN A 382 -7.22 13.96 -53.44
N THR A 383 -6.33 14.44 -52.55
CA THR A 383 -5.23 15.35 -52.92
C THR A 383 -4.14 15.43 -51.84
N SER A 384 -2.94 15.84 -52.24
CA SER A 384 -1.71 15.90 -51.45
C SER A 384 -1.24 17.35 -51.20
N ALA A 385 -0.33 17.49 -50.21
CA ALA A 385 0.62 18.60 -50.03
C ALA A 385 0.00 20.00 -49.77
N TYR A 386 0.58 20.88 -48.96
CA TYR A 386 1.98 21.33 -48.93
C TYR A 386 2.37 21.87 -47.54
N ALA A 387 3.67 21.87 -47.24
CA ALA A 387 4.25 22.64 -46.14
C ALA A 387 4.89 23.93 -46.70
N THR A 388 4.75 25.04 -45.97
CA THR A 388 5.41 26.31 -46.28
C THR A 388 6.05 26.89 -45.02
N LEU A 389 7.38 27.03 -45.04
CA LEU A 389 8.15 27.77 -44.06
C LEU A 389 8.12 29.27 -44.38
N ILE A 390 8.10 30.13 -43.35
CA ILE A 390 8.45 31.55 -43.47
C ILE A 390 9.53 31.85 -42.43
N ILE A 391 10.61 32.47 -42.88
CA ILE A 391 11.74 32.97 -42.07
C ILE A 391 11.72 34.50 -42.17
N LEU A 392 11.87 35.21 -41.06
CA LEU A 392 12.28 36.62 -41.02
C LEU A 392 13.22 36.89 -39.82
N GLU A 393 14.07 37.93 -39.97
CA GLU A 393 15.31 38.16 -39.22
C GLU A 393 15.19 38.89 -37.86
N GLU A 394 16.32 38.91 -37.13
CA GLU A 394 16.62 39.72 -35.93
C GLU A 394 16.84 41.22 -36.26
N ARG A 395 17.04 42.22 -35.38
CA ARG A 395 17.27 42.42 -33.91
C ARG A 395 16.97 43.93 -33.62
N PRO A 396 17.26 44.57 -32.45
CA PRO A 396 17.41 44.12 -31.05
C PRO A 396 16.64 44.97 -30.00
N THR A 397 16.67 44.55 -28.72
CA THR A 397 16.32 45.31 -27.46
C THR A 397 14.85 45.77 -27.29
N VAL A 398 14.14 45.52 -26.18
CA VAL A 398 14.36 45.97 -24.78
C VAL A 398 13.63 45.02 -23.81
N ALA A 399 14.07 44.93 -22.56
CA ALA A 399 13.48 44.02 -21.56
C ALA A 399 12.12 44.49 -21.01
N THR A 400 11.10 43.63 -21.06
CA THR A 400 9.90 43.71 -20.22
C THR A 400 9.51 42.31 -19.70
N LYS A 401 9.07 42.27 -18.44
CA LYS A 401 8.81 41.04 -17.67
C LYS A 401 7.38 40.56 -17.95
N SER A 402 7.20 39.60 -18.86
CA SER A 402 5.87 39.04 -19.18
C SER A 402 5.41 38.02 -18.13
N MET A 403 4.32 38.33 -17.43
CA MET A 403 3.57 37.34 -16.64
C MET A 403 2.77 36.43 -17.58
N ASN A 404 2.76 35.12 -17.30
CA ASN A 404 1.96 34.16 -18.07
C ASN A 404 0.47 34.37 -17.82
N ILE A 405 -0.28 34.69 -18.88
CA ILE A 405 -1.73 34.94 -18.83
C ILE A 405 -2.53 33.62 -18.72
N SER A 406 -1.90 32.46 -19.00
CA SER A 406 -2.49 31.13 -18.87
C SER A 406 -2.91 30.77 -17.44
N ASP A 407 -2.05 31.05 -16.46
CA ASP A 407 -2.25 30.59 -15.08
C ASP A 407 -3.37 31.37 -14.39
N SER A 408 -3.49 32.67 -14.72
CA SER A 408 -4.62 33.49 -14.28
C SER A 408 -5.96 33.01 -14.85
N LEU A 409 -6.00 32.56 -16.10
CA LEU A 409 -7.26 32.08 -16.70
C LEU A 409 -7.69 30.74 -16.09
N ALA A 410 -6.76 29.83 -15.82
CA ALA A 410 -7.03 28.57 -15.12
C ALA A 410 -7.54 28.82 -13.68
N MET A 411 -6.89 29.73 -12.95
CA MET A 411 -7.34 30.18 -11.62
C MET A 411 -8.76 30.76 -11.65
N ILE A 412 -9.08 31.63 -12.62
CA ILE A 412 -10.41 32.25 -12.75
C ILE A 412 -11.51 31.21 -12.99
N PHE A 413 -11.29 30.23 -13.88
CA PHE A 413 -12.26 29.16 -14.12
C PHE A 413 -12.45 28.24 -12.89
N GLN A 414 -11.37 27.96 -12.15
CA GLN A 414 -11.44 27.10 -10.97
C GLN A 414 -12.11 27.82 -9.77
N GLN A 415 -11.84 29.11 -9.56
CA GLN A 415 -12.53 29.93 -8.55
C GLN A 415 -14.03 30.11 -8.85
N GLY A 416 -14.42 30.24 -10.13
CA GLY A 416 -15.83 30.37 -10.52
C GLY A 416 -16.66 29.12 -10.18
N ALA A 417 -16.10 27.92 -10.41
CA ALA A 417 -16.76 26.66 -10.09
C ALA A 417 -16.88 26.42 -8.56
N TYR A 418 -15.81 26.70 -7.80
CA TYR A 418 -15.84 26.58 -6.33
C TYR A 418 -16.76 27.63 -5.67
N SER A 419 -16.78 28.87 -6.17
CA SER A 419 -17.63 29.94 -5.65
C SER A 419 -19.12 29.65 -5.83
N THR A 420 -19.51 29.12 -6.99
CA THR A 420 -20.92 28.75 -7.27
C THR A 420 -21.36 27.55 -6.43
N ALA A 421 -20.55 26.50 -6.31
CA ALA A 421 -20.84 25.34 -5.45
C ALA A 421 -20.99 25.76 -3.97
N LEU A 422 -20.06 26.56 -3.45
CA LEU A 422 -20.10 27.06 -2.06
C LEU A 422 -21.34 27.95 -1.81
N THR A 423 -21.68 28.84 -2.75
CA THR A 423 -22.85 29.73 -2.64
C THR A 423 -24.16 28.92 -2.66
N VAL A 424 -24.25 27.88 -3.49
CA VAL A 424 -25.40 26.95 -3.50
C VAL A 424 -25.51 26.18 -2.19
N THR A 425 -24.41 25.65 -1.65
CA THR A 425 -24.40 24.95 -0.36
C THR A 425 -24.83 25.87 0.80
N ILE A 426 -24.33 27.10 0.84
CA ILE A 426 -24.74 28.10 1.85
C ILE A 426 -26.22 28.46 1.68
N GLY A 427 -26.70 28.67 0.44
CA GLY A 427 -28.10 28.97 0.17
C GLY A 427 -29.06 27.86 0.60
N ILE A 428 -28.70 26.59 0.34
CA ILE A 428 -29.45 25.42 0.80
C ILE A 428 -29.43 25.33 2.34
N GLY A 429 -28.26 25.51 2.97
CA GLY A 429 -28.10 25.51 4.42
C GLY A 429 -28.96 26.56 5.13
N CYS A 430 -28.91 27.81 4.64
CA CYS A 430 -29.75 28.89 5.16
C CYS A 430 -31.26 28.62 4.96
N SER A 431 -31.64 28.05 3.82
CA SER A 431 -33.05 27.70 3.53
C SER A 431 -33.56 26.60 4.47
N LEU A 432 -32.76 25.56 4.73
CA LEU A 432 -33.09 24.51 5.70
C LEU A 432 -33.15 25.04 7.14
N LEU A 433 -32.29 25.99 7.51
CA LEU A 433 -32.32 26.62 8.83
C LEU A 433 -33.58 27.47 9.03
N ILE A 434 -33.96 28.29 8.03
CA ILE A 434 -35.21 29.06 8.05
C ILE A 434 -36.43 28.12 8.09
N LEU A 435 -36.44 27.03 7.32
CA LEU A 435 -37.52 26.05 7.33
C LEU A 435 -37.69 25.39 8.71
N ASN A 436 -36.58 25.02 9.37
CA ASN A 436 -36.62 24.49 10.74
C ASN A 436 -37.14 25.53 11.76
N ILE A 437 -36.77 26.81 11.63
CA ILE A 437 -37.29 27.88 12.49
C ILE A 437 -38.81 28.06 12.30
N ILE A 438 -39.30 28.05 11.04
CA ILE A 438 -40.72 28.16 10.74
C ILE A 438 -41.51 26.95 11.28
N ILE A 439 -40.99 25.73 11.13
CA ILE A 439 -41.61 24.51 11.71
C ILE A 439 -41.65 24.61 13.24
N PHE A 440 -40.55 25.04 13.87
CA PHE A 440 -40.49 25.18 15.33
C PHE A 440 -41.47 26.25 15.85
N ALA A 441 -41.56 27.40 15.17
CA ALA A 441 -42.52 28.45 15.49
C ALA A 441 -43.97 27.97 15.30
N GLY A 442 -44.25 27.22 14.22
CA GLY A 442 -45.57 26.62 13.98
C GLY A 442 -45.98 25.63 15.08
N VAL A 443 -45.06 24.75 15.51
CA VAL A 443 -45.29 23.81 16.63
C VAL A 443 -45.47 24.57 17.94
N TYR A 444 -44.69 25.62 18.19
CA TYR A 444 -44.80 26.45 19.39
C TYR A 444 -46.16 27.15 19.48
N MET A 445 -46.59 27.85 18.42
CA MET A 445 -47.90 28.52 18.38
C MET A 445 -49.07 27.52 18.48
N ASN A 446 -48.93 26.32 17.92
CA ASN A 446 -49.98 25.30 18.03
C ASN A 446 -50.06 24.73 19.46
N ARG A 447 -48.92 24.56 20.15
CA ARG A 447 -48.88 24.21 21.57
C ARG A 447 -49.53 25.29 22.44
N GLU A 448 -49.27 26.57 22.16
CA GLU A 448 -49.85 27.70 22.88
C GLU A 448 -51.38 27.77 22.70
N ARG A 449 -51.89 27.59 21.47
CA ARG A 449 -53.34 27.44 21.22
C ARG A 449 -53.97 26.25 21.96
N THR A 450 -53.26 25.13 22.05
CA THR A 450 -53.73 23.94 22.77
C THR A 450 -53.83 24.20 24.27
N ILE A 451 -52.88 24.96 24.83
CA ILE A 451 -52.92 25.40 26.23
C ILE A 451 -54.08 26.37 26.48
N GLN A 452 -54.29 27.35 25.59
CA GLN A 452 -55.38 28.33 25.73
C GLN A 452 -56.76 27.66 25.70
N HIS A 453 -56.99 26.70 24.79
CA HIS A 453 -58.22 25.91 24.76
C HIS A 453 -58.45 25.06 26.02
N HIS A 454 -57.38 24.66 26.74
CA HIS A 454 -57.49 23.97 28.02
C HIS A 454 -57.78 24.90 29.21
N VAL A 455 -57.46 26.20 29.09
CA VAL A 455 -57.83 27.22 30.08
C VAL A 455 -59.31 27.61 29.88
N ASP A 456 -59.73 27.93 28.66
CA ASP A 456 -61.12 28.33 28.35
C ASP A 456 -62.14 27.22 28.66
N TYR A 457 -61.76 25.94 28.55
CA TYR A 457 -62.63 24.82 28.93
C TYR A 457 -62.80 24.71 30.46
N LYS A 458 -61.82 25.17 31.23
CA LYS A 458 -61.78 25.08 32.69
C LYS A 458 -62.45 26.26 33.41
N GLU A 459 -62.72 27.36 32.69
CA GLU A 459 -63.54 28.49 33.17
C GLU A 459 -65.03 28.35 32.79
N ARG A 460 -65.41 27.31 32.03
CA ARG A 460 -66.80 27.01 31.64
C ARG A 460 -67.40 25.76 32.29
N SER A 461 -66.68 25.15 33.23
CA SER A 461 -67.09 24.01 34.05
C SER A 461 -67.15 24.39 35.53
#